data_AF-A0A3C0EMF0-F1
#
_entry.id   AF-A0A3C0EMF0-F1
#
_cell.length_a   1.000
_cell.length_b   1.000
_cell.length_c   1.000
_cell.angle_alpha   90.00
_cell.angle_beta   90.00
_cell.angle_gamma   90.00
#
_symmetry.space_group_name_H-M   'P 1'
#
loop_
_entity.id
_entity.type
_entity.pdbx_description
1 polymer ?
#
loop_
_entity_poly.entity_id
_entity_poly.type
_entity_poly.pdbx_seq_one_letter_code
_entity_poly.pdbx_strand_id
1 'polypeptide(L)' 'AFLKEPGTLVVKVDGKEHRQKADAGMTSFMVPLPKDKRFVPYFAVERDGSETLGGNGRYTIYDKVDYPNLLYHSGVIVK' A
#
# COMPACT_ATOMS: atom_id res chain seq x y z
N ALA A 1 -4.37 3.40 -10.52
CA ALA A 1 -4.12 4.84 -10.65
C ALA A 1 -4.72 5.36 -11.96
N PHE A 2 -5.03 6.65 -12.05
CA PHE A 2 -5.38 7.31 -13.32
C PHE A 2 -4.25 8.28 -13.70
N LEU A 3 -3.56 8.00 -14.79
CA LEU A 3 -2.45 8.81 -15.28
C LEU A 3 -2.94 9.74 -16.40
N LYS A 4 -2.66 11.05 -16.29
CA LYS A 4 -2.96 12.02 -17.36
C LYS A 4 -2.06 11.83 -18.58
N GLU A 5 -0.87 11.28 -18.37
CA GLU A 5 0.21 11.10 -19.34
C GLU A 5 0.98 9.83 -18.95
N PRO A 6 1.63 9.14 -19.90
CA PRO A 6 2.44 7.96 -19.60
C PRO A 6 3.48 8.22 -18.50
N GLY A 7 3.84 7.17 -17.78
CA GLY A 7 4.81 7.26 -16.70
C GLY A 7 5.14 5.91 -16.09
N THR A 8 6.00 5.93 -15.07
CA THR A 8 6.32 4.75 -14.27
C THR A 8 5.68 4.89 -12.90
N LEU A 9 4.78 3.97 -12.58
CA LEU A 9 4.28 3.83 -11.22
C LEU A 9 5.34 3.18 -10.35
N VAL A 10 5.58 3.78 -9.20
CA VAL A 10 6.52 3.27 -8.20
C VAL A 10 5.75 3.03 -6.91
N VAL A 11 5.91 1.84 -6.34
CA VAL A 11 5.40 1.50 -5.02
C VAL A 11 6.55 0.95 -4.19
N LYS A 12 6.84 1.59 -3.06
CA LYS A 12 7.83 1.07 -2.10
C LYS A 12 7.10 0.43 -0.93
N VAL A 13 7.40 -0.84 -0.71
CA VAL A 13 6.83 -1.66 0.35
C VAL A 13 7.99 -2.30 1.10
N ASP A 14 8.09 -2.00 2.39
CA ASP A 14 9.13 -2.54 3.25
C ASP A 14 10.56 -2.41 2.70
N GLY A 15 10.89 -1.23 2.18
CA GLY A 15 12.19 -0.96 1.55
C GLY A 15 12.41 -1.61 0.18
N LYS A 16 11.46 -2.44 -0.30
CA LYS A 16 11.48 -2.97 -1.66
C LYS A 16 10.73 -2.04 -2.61
N GLU A 17 11.38 -1.72 -3.72
CA GLU A 17 10.80 -0.90 -4.77
C GLU A 17 10.21 -1.79 -5.87
N HIS A 18 8.97 -1.51 -6.24
CA HIS A 18 8.26 -2.14 -7.34
C HIS A 18 7.92 -1.06 -8.37
N ARG A 19 8.22 -1.32 -9.64
CA ARG A 19 8.03 -0.37 -10.74
C ARG A 19 7.17 -0.98 -11.84
N GLN A 20 6.26 -0.19 -12.40
CA GLN A 20 5.48 -0.59 -13.57
C GLN A 20 5.31 0.59 -14.53
N LYS A 21 5.75 0.41 -15.79
CA LYS A 21 5.43 1.36 -16.86
C LYS A 21 3.95 1.27 -17.20
N ALA A 22 3.31 2.42 -17.36
CA ALA A 22 1.91 2.52 -17.74
C ALA A 22 1.67 3.70 -18.68
N ASP A 23 0.77 3.50 -19.64
CA ASP A 23 0.29 4.56 -20.51
C ASP A 23 -0.66 5.51 -19.78
N ALA A 24 -1.07 6.58 -20.46
CA ALA A 24 -2.14 7.44 -19.98
C ALA A 24 -3.45 6.65 -19.83
N GLY A 25 -4.26 7.04 -18.85
CA GLY A 25 -5.52 6.39 -18.51
C GLY A 25 -5.46 5.58 -17.22
N MET A 26 -6.38 4.63 -17.10
CA MET A 26 -6.55 3.83 -15.88
C MET A 26 -5.67 2.58 -15.92
N THR A 27 -4.90 2.37 -14.86
CA THR A 27 -4.05 1.18 -14.72
C THR A 27 -4.12 0.61 -13.31
N SER A 28 -3.92 -0.71 -13.20
CA SER A 28 -3.86 -1.45 -11.94
C SER A 28 -2.46 -2.00 -11.74
N PHE A 29 -1.90 -1.75 -10.55
CA PHE A 29 -0.58 -2.24 -10.17
C PHE A 29 -0.69 -2.95 -8.82
N MET A 30 -0.43 -4.26 -8.83
CA MET A 30 -0.46 -5.09 -7.63
C MET A 30 0.95 -5.44 -7.19
N VAL A 31 1.22 -5.29 -5.89
CA VAL A 31 2.50 -5.61 -5.27
C VAL A 31 2.28 -6.56 -4.09
N PRO A 32 3.19 -7.53 -3.86
CA PRO A 32 3.05 -8.45 -2.74
C PRO A 32 3.22 -7.72 -1.41
N LEU A 33 2.39 -8.08 -0.43
CA LEU A 33 2.53 -7.58 0.94
C LEU A 33 3.61 -8.36 1.71
N PRO A 34 4.41 -7.68 2.54
CA PRO A 34 5.34 -8.32 3.45
C PRO A 34 4.56 -9.06 4.53
N LYS A 35 4.96 -10.30 4.80
CA LYS A 35 4.33 -11.14 5.83
C LYS A 35 4.72 -10.66 7.22
N ASP A 36 3.76 -10.71 8.14
CA ASP A 36 3.95 -10.45 9.57
C ASP A 36 4.58 -9.09 9.88
N LYS A 37 4.48 -8.10 8.98
CA LYS A 37 5.07 -6.78 9.17
C LYS A 37 4.09 -5.64 8.91
N ARG A 38 4.05 -4.71 9.86
CA ARG A 38 3.37 -3.42 9.69
C ARG A 38 4.26 -2.45 8.93
N PHE A 39 3.71 -1.78 7.93
CA PHE A 39 4.46 -0.81 7.13
C PHE A 39 3.53 0.28 6.59
N VAL A 40 4.12 1.39 6.17
CA VAL A 40 3.41 2.44 5.43
C VAL A 40 3.98 2.42 4.00
N PRO A 41 3.15 2.15 2.97
CA PRO A 41 3.64 2.16 1.59
C PRO A 41 4.00 3.58 1.15
N TYR A 42 4.98 3.70 0.26
CA TYR A 42 5.21 4.93 -0.50
C TYR A 42 4.73 4.73 -1.92
N PHE A 43 4.03 5.72 -2.46
CA PHE A 43 3.55 5.72 -3.83
C PHE A 43 4.16 6.89 -4.58
N ALA A 44 4.61 6.66 -5.81
CA ALA A 44 5.12 7.70 -6.68
C ALA A 44 4.81 7.45 -8.15
N VAL A 45 4.90 8.53 -8.92
CA VAL A 45 4.89 8.53 -10.39
C VAL A 45 6.17 9.18 -10.86
N GLU A 46 6.93 8.46 -11.66
CA GLU A 46 8.13 8.96 -12.30
C GLU A 46 7.91 9.20 -13.80
N ARG A 47 8.54 10.26 -14.30
CA ARG A 47 8.64 10.57 -15.73
C ARG A 47 10.07 11.04 -16.01
N ASP A 48 10.62 10.64 -17.15
CA ASP A 48 11.97 11.02 -17.57
C ASP A 48 13.06 10.73 -16.52
N GLY A 49 12.88 9.64 -15.75
CA GLY A 49 13.81 9.24 -14.70
C GLY A 49 13.75 10.08 -13.42
N SER A 50 12.79 11.00 -13.31
CA SER A 50 12.57 11.83 -12.12
C SER A 50 11.21 11.58 -11.50
N GLU A 51 11.12 11.71 -10.18
CA GLU A 51 9.86 11.63 -9.47
C GLU A 51 9.05 12.91 -9.71
N THR A 52 7.87 12.76 -10.30
CA THR A 52 6.96 13.89 -10.58
C THR A 52 5.90 14.08 -9.51
N LEU A 53 5.54 13.01 -8.80
CA LEU A 53 4.62 13.02 -7.68
C LEU A 53 4.97 11.86 -6.75
N GLY A 54 4.97 12.10 -5.44
CA GLY A 54 5.29 11.08 -4.47
C GLY A 54 4.69 11.37 -3.10
N GLY A 55 4.40 10.32 -2.34
CA GLY A 55 3.88 10.45 -0.99
C GLY A 55 3.75 9.13 -0.24
N ASN A 56 3.85 9.21 1.08
CA ASN A 56 3.53 8.10 1.95
C ASN A 56 2.01 7.86 1.98
N GLY A 57 1.63 6.59 2.06
CA GLY A 57 0.27 6.18 2.34
C GLY A 57 -0.19 6.76 3.67
N ARG A 58 -1.48 7.04 3.77
CA ARG A 58 -2.09 7.59 4.99
C ARG A 58 -2.18 6.55 6.11
N TYR A 59 -2.24 5.27 5.77
CA TYR A 59 -2.53 4.19 6.70
C TYR A 59 -1.39 3.19 6.76
N THR A 60 -1.13 2.71 7.97
CA THR A 60 -0.29 1.54 8.19
C THR A 60 -1.06 0.30 7.72
N ILE A 61 -0.42 -0.50 6.87
CA ILE A 61 -0.96 -1.76 6.36
C ILE A 61 -0.34 -2.92 7.16
N TYR A 62 -1.17 -3.90 7.47
CA TYR A 62 -0.76 -5.17 8.06
C TYR A 62 -1.43 -6.31 7.29
N ASP A 63 -0.74 -7.44 7.15
CA ASP A 63 -1.24 -8.61 6.42
C ASP A 63 -2.27 -9.43 7.21
N LYS A 64 -2.55 -9.03 8.46
CA LYS A 64 -3.57 -9.62 9.32
C LYS A 64 -4.61 -8.59 9.72
N VAL A 65 -5.85 -9.05 9.80
CA VAL A 65 -6.91 -8.32 10.49
C VAL A 65 -6.69 -8.54 11.98
N ASP A 66 -6.35 -7.47 12.71
CA ASP A 66 -6.44 -7.46 14.17
C ASP A 66 -7.92 -7.61 14.51
N TYR A 67 -8.40 -8.84 14.72
CA TYR A 67 -9.72 -9.06 15.30
C TYR A 67 -9.63 -8.59 16.77
N PRO A 68 -10.34 -7.51 17.17
CA PRO A 68 -10.50 -7.26 18.59
C PRO A 68 -11.17 -8.51 19.17
N ASN A 69 -10.61 -9.08 20.24
CA ASN A 69 -11.23 -10.18 20.95
C ASN A 69 -12.66 -9.78 21.33
N LEU A 70 -13.65 -10.23 20.55
CA LEU A 70 -15.08 -10.00 20.80
C LEU A 70 -15.51 -10.58 22.16
N LEU A 71 -14.71 -11.50 22.71
CA LEU A 71 -14.85 -12.05 24.06
C LEU A 71 -14.65 -11.02 25.17
N TYR A 72 -14.00 -9.88 24.93
CA TYR A 72 -13.85 -8.83 25.94
C TYR A 72 -15.12 -7.96 26.09
N HIS A 73 -16.06 -8.05 25.14
CA HIS A 73 -17.36 -7.36 25.20
C HIS A 73 -18.55 -8.30 25.40
N SER A 74 -18.41 -9.60 25.16
CA SER A 74 -19.37 -10.58 25.67
C SER A 74 -19.05 -10.81 27.15
N GLY A 75 -19.73 -10.08 28.05
CA GLY A 75 -19.57 -10.19 29.50
C GLY A 75 -19.88 -11.60 30.04
N VAL A 76 -19.04 -12.58 29.73
CA VAL A 76 -19.01 -13.87 30.37
C VAL A 76 -18.24 -13.65 31.66
N ILE A 77 -18.98 -13.20 32.68
CA ILE A 77 -18.60 -13.41 34.07
C ILE A 77 -18.49 -14.93 34.23
N VAL A 78 -17.27 -15.44 34.25
CA VAL A 78 -17.02 -16.81 34.68
C VAL A 78 -17.24 -16.81 36.19
N LYS A 79 -18.28 -17.51 36.63
CA LYS A 79 -18.57 -17.76 38.04
C LYS A 79 -17.82 -18.99 38.52
#